data_AF-A0A970QPW0-F1
#
_entry.id   AF-A0A970QPW0-F1
#
_cell.length_a   1.000
_cell.length_b   1.000
_cell.length_c   1.000
_cell.angle_alpha   90.00
_cell.angle_beta   90.00
_cell.angle_gamma   90.00
#
_symmetry.space_group_name_H-M   'P 1'
#
loop_
_entity.id
_entity.type
_entity.pdbx_description
1 polymer ?
#
loop_
_entity_poly.entity_id
_entity_poly.type
_entity_poly.pdbx_seq_one_letter_code
_entity_poly.pdbx_strand_id
1 'polypeptide(L)' 'LREIDLGSGPGYYVSGGRYEAITRKKGTTNEPFQFQTQSGEPLVMNAGKTYIAIVSDRQTIVFEAAGG' A
#
# COMPACT_ATOMS: atom_id res chain seq x y z
N LEU A 1 22.59 -10.54 -1.11
CA LEU A 1 21.25 -10.25 -0.57
C LEU A 1 20.73 -9.01 -1.30
N ARG A 2 19.46 -8.96 -1.72
CA ARG A 2 18.87 -7.72 -2.26
C ARG A 2 18.34 -6.91 -1.08
N GLU A 3 18.86 -5.71 -0.90
CA GLU A 3 18.33 -4.75 0.05
C GLU A 3 17.12 -4.04 -0.58
N ILE A 4 16.02 -3.96 0.15
CA ILE A 4 14.79 -3.30 -0.29
C ILE A 4 14.48 -2.23 0.75
N ASP A 5 14.45 -0.97 0.33
CA ASP A 5 14.07 0.13 1.21
C ASP A 5 12.56 0.07 1.52
N LEU A 6 12.25 -0.16 2.80
CA LEU A 6 10.90 -0.22 3.32
C LEU A 6 10.54 1.03 4.15
N GLY A 7 11.37 2.08 4.20
CA GLY A 7 11.16 3.24 5.07
C GLY A 7 9.94 4.08 4.70
N SER A 8 9.74 4.38 3.42
CA SER A 8 8.54 5.07 2.96
C SER A 8 8.25 4.80 1.48
N GLY A 9 7.08 5.20 1.00
CA GLY A 9 6.80 5.20 -0.42
C GLY A 9 5.32 5.33 -0.75
N PRO A 10 4.99 5.47 -2.04
CA PRO A 10 3.62 5.40 -2.50
C PRO A 10 3.10 3.95 -2.44
N GLY A 11 1.78 3.81 -2.54
CA GLY A 11 1.12 2.52 -2.68
C GLY A 11 -0.34 2.68 -3.06
N TYR A 12 -1.04 1.55 -3.13
CA TYR A 12 -2.47 1.51 -3.37
C TYR A 12 -3.14 0.63 -2.32
N TYR A 13 -4.24 1.12 -1.75
CA TYR A 13 -5.16 0.33 -0.95
C TYR A 13 -6.29 -0.17 -1.84
N VAL A 14 -6.51 -1.49 -1.87
CA VAL A 14 -7.54 -2.10 -2.71
C VAL A 14 -8.56 -2.81 -1.81
N SER A 15 -9.82 -2.39 -1.88
CA SER A 15 -10.90 -3.01 -1.11
C SER A 15 -12.27 -2.68 -1.70
N GLY A 16 -13.24 -3.59 -1.54
CA GLY A 16 -14.62 -3.37 -1.98
C GLY A 16 -14.76 -3.09 -3.49
N GLY A 17 -13.88 -3.67 -4.32
CA GLY A 17 -13.87 -3.43 -5.77
C GLY A 17 -13.35 -2.06 -6.19
N ARG A 18 -12.71 -1.32 -5.28
CA ARG A 18 -12.12 0.00 -5.54
C ARG A 18 -10.66 0.03 -5.10
N TYR A 19 -9.90 0.99 -5.63
CA TYR A 19 -8.55 1.30 -5.16
C TYR A 19 -8.42 2.78 -4.79
N GLU A 20 -7.56 3.07 -3.83
CA GLU A 20 -7.19 4.41 -3.39
C GLU A 20 -5.66 4.53 -3.35
N ALA A 21 -5.12 5.66 -3.83
CA ALA A 21 -3.70 5.96 -3.70
C ALA A 21 -3.37 6.32 -2.25
N ILE A 22 -2.30 5.74 -1.71
CA ILE A 22 -1.89 5.92 -0.31
C ILE A 22 -0.39 6.19 -0.21
N THR A 23 0.03 6.71 0.94
CA THR A 23 1.43 6.76 1.35
C THR A 23 1.66 5.74 2.46
N ARG A 24 2.75 4.98 2.36
CA ARG A 24 3.23 4.10 3.43
C ARG A 24 4.45 4.71 4.11
N LYS A 25 4.55 4.48 5.42
CA LYS A 25 5.75 4.73 6.22
C LYS A 25 6.05 3.50 7.07
N LYS A 26 7.32 3.28 7.35
CA LYS A 26 7.80 2.29 8.30
C LYS A 26 8.84 2.97 9.18
N GLY A 27 8.66 2.89 10.49
CA GLY A 27 9.66 3.34 11.43
C GLY A 27 10.78 2.32 11.58
N THR A 28 11.17 2.03 12.82
CA THR A 28 12.18 1.01 13.09
C THR A 28 11.71 -0.41 12.73
N THR A 29 12.62 -1.39 12.75
CA THR A 29 12.33 -2.79 12.39
C THR A 29 11.13 -3.39 13.12
N ASN A 30 10.90 -2.97 14.37
CA ASN A 30 9.83 -3.49 15.23
C ASN A 30 8.53 -2.67 15.12
N GLU A 31 8.54 -1.56 14.38
CA GLU A 31 7.35 -0.75 14.18
C GLU A 31 6.52 -1.26 13.00
N PRO A 32 5.19 -1.25 13.14
CA PRO A 32 4.31 -1.66 12.06
C PRO A 32 4.37 -0.67 10.90
N PHE A 33 3.94 -1.12 9.72
CA PHE A 33 3.64 -0.21 8.63
C PHE A 33 2.51 0.73 9.02
N GLN A 34 2.69 2.01 8.72
CA GLN A 34 1.66 3.03 8.83
C GLN A 34 1.20 3.41 7.43
N PHE A 35 -0.11 3.37 7.21
CA PHE A 35 -0.72 3.75 5.94
C PHE A 35 -1.50 5.04 6.12
N GLN A 36 -1.31 5.96 5.18
CA GLN A 36 -1.94 7.28 5.18
C GLN A 36 -2.61 7.51 3.83
N THR A 37 -3.72 8.24 3.82
CA THR A 37 -4.30 8.80 2.60
C THR A 37 -3.29 9.78 1.96
N GLN A 38 -3.54 10.20 0.71
CA GLN A 38 -2.69 11.24 0.10
C GLN A 38 -2.77 12.60 0.83
N SER A 39 -3.82 12.85 1.61
CA SER A 39 -3.93 14.04 2.44
C SER A 39 -3.14 13.95 3.76
N GLY A 40 -2.54 12.79 4.07
CA GLY A 40 -1.73 12.56 5.27
C GLY A 40 -2.51 12.03 6.47
N GLU A 41 -3.83 11.83 6.33
CA GLU A 41 -4.66 11.24 7.38
C GLU A 41 -4.41 9.73 7.49
N PRO A 42 -4.55 9.12 8.69
CA PRO A 42 -4.49 7.66 8.83
C PRO A 42 -5.50 6.96 7.92
N LEU A 43 -5.05 5.94 7.18
CA LEU A 43 -5.93 5.18 6.30
C LEU A 43 -6.92 4.34 7.13
N VAL A 44 -8.22 4.54 6.90
CA VAL A 44 -9.27 3.67 7.43
C VAL A 44 -9.44 2.48 6.49
N MET A 45 -9.27 1.27 7.03
CA MET A 45 -9.33 0.02 6.26
C MET A 45 -10.59 -0.77 6.60
N ASN A 46 -11.18 -1.42 5.59
CA ASN A 46 -12.26 -2.37 5.79
C ASN A 46 -11.78 -3.57 6.63
N ALA A 47 -12.66 -4.06 7.51
CA ALA A 47 -12.38 -5.20 8.38
C ALA A 47 -12.20 -6.50 7.56
N GLY A 48 -11.23 -7.32 7.96
CA GLY A 48 -10.95 -8.61 7.33
C GLY A 48 -9.46 -8.90 7.21
N LYS A 49 -9.13 -9.88 6.36
CA LYS A 49 -7.73 -10.23 6.06
C LYS A 49 -7.11 -9.16 5.17
N THR A 50 -5.92 -8.71 5.54
CA THR A 50 -5.11 -7.76 4.77
C THR A 50 -3.87 -8.47 4.25
N TYR A 51 -3.52 -8.20 3.01
CA TYR A 51 -2.31 -8.70 2.35
C TYR A 51 -1.50 -7.51 1.83
N ILE A 52 -0.17 -7.58 1.94
CA ILE A 52 0.74 -6.53 1.48
C ILE A 52 1.63 -7.12 0.38
N ALA A 53 1.61 -6.51 -0.79
CA ALA A 53 2.53 -6.80 -1.88
C ALA A 53 3.55 -5.67 -2.00
N ILE A 54 4.84 -6.01 -1.91
CA ILE A 54 5.94 -5.07 -2.15
C ILE A 54 6.47 -5.32 -3.57
N VAL A 55 6.38 -4.30 -4.41
CA VAL A 55 6.83 -4.35 -5.81
C VAL A 55 7.97 -3.37 -6.03
N SER A 56 8.84 -3.65 -7.01
CA SER A 56 9.83 -2.66 -7.44
C SER A 56 9.13 -1.48 -8.10
N ASP A 57 9.67 -0.29 -7.89
CA ASP A 57 9.40 0.92 -8.67
C ASP A 57 9.57 0.78 -10.20
N ARG A 58 10.31 -0.25 -10.65
CA ARG A 58 10.47 -0.62 -12.06
C ARG A 58 9.29 -1.40 -12.64
N GLN A 59 8.27 -1.72 -11.84
CA GLN A 59 7.09 -2.46 -12.28
C GLN A 59 5.89 -1.52 -12.39
N THR A 60 4.98 -1.81 -13.31
CA THR A 60 3.72 -1.08 -13.45
C THR A 60 2.59 -1.86 -12.78
N ILE A 61 1.80 -1.17 -11.96
CA ILE A 61 0.57 -1.73 -11.37
C ILE A 61 -0.58 -1.37 -12.30
N VAL A 62 -1.32 -2.38 -12.75
CA VAL A 62 -2.51 -2.20 -13.60
C VAL A 62 -3.73 -2.64 -12.82
N PHE A 63 -4.73 -1.75 -12.72
CA PHE A 63 -6.05 -2.08 -12.19
C PHE A 63 -7.00 -2.23 -13.37
N GLU A 64 -7.48 -3.46 -13.60
CA GLU A 64 -8.48 -3.73 -14.62
C GLU A 64 -9.88 -3.67 -14.00
N ALA A 65 -10.82 -3.02 -14.70
CA ALA A 65 -12.22 -3.15 -14.35
C ALA A 65 -12.64 -4.60 -14.62
N ALA A 66 -13.38 -5.21 -13.69
CA ALA A 66 -14.02 -6.48 -13.99
C ALA A 66 -14.94 -6.26 -15.20
N GLY A 67 -14.61 -6.90 -16.34
CA GLY A 67 -15.45 -6.86 -17.53
C GLY A 67 -16.86 -7.30 -17.18
N GLY A 68 -17.85 -6.54 -17.66
CA GLY A 68 -19.27 -6.89 -17.57
C GLY A 68 -19.65 -8.02 -18.51
#